data_AF-A0A956BTI0-F1
#
_entry.id   AF-A0A956BTI0-F1
#
_cell.length_a   1.000
_cell.length_b   1.000
_cell.length_c   1.000
_cell.angle_alpha   90.00
_cell.angle_beta   90.00
_cell.angle_gamma   90.00
#
_symmetry.space_group_name_H-M   'P 1'
#
loop_
_entity.id
_entity.type
_entity.pdbx_description
1 polymer ?
#
loop_
_entity_poly.entity_id
_entity_poly.type
_entity_poly.pdbx_seq_one_letter_code
_entity_poly.pdbx_strand_id
1 'polypeptide(L)'
;MTPAPPSPERLRRCALIGFVGHLPGVKLLVSCTVTPRLARANVAAVALTLAAMLWAFTAAPAGAAPRWVFVAWLAGHFAWSTTLAAWILRGGGVLLR
;
A
#
# COMPACT_ATOMS: atom_id res chain seq x y z
N MET A 1 -15.87 -11.84 -24.73
CA MET A 1 -16.48 -10.54 -24.37
C MET A 1 -15.49 -9.80 -23.49
N THR A 2 -15.21 -8.53 -23.77
CA THR A 2 -14.34 -7.70 -22.92
C THR A 2 -15.20 -7.09 -21.80
N PRO A 3 -14.82 -7.18 -20.51
CA PRO A 3 -15.60 -6.57 -19.44
C PRO A 3 -15.64 -5.05 -19.59
N ALA A 4 -16.77 -4.44 -19.25
CA ALA A 4 -16.95 -2.99 -19.29
C ALA A 4 -16.00 -2.29 -18.31
N PRO A 5 -15.51 -1.08 -18.64
CA PRO A 5 -14.58 -0.36 -17.78
C PRO A 5 -15.20 0.04 -16.42
N PRO A 6 -14.39 0.21 -15.37
CA PRO A 6 -14.82 0.74 -14.07
C PRO A 6 -15.65 2.02 -14.16
N SER A 7 -16.69 2.15 -13.32
CA SER A 7 -17.28 3.47 -13.08
C SER A 7 -16.29 4.36 -12.29
N PRO A 8 -16.26 5.69 -12.52
CA PRO A 8 -15.35 6.60 -11.80
C PRO A 8 -15.51 6.54 -10.27
N GLU A 9 -16.71 6.24 -9.78
CA GLU A 9 -16.98 6.09 -8.36
C GLU A 9 -16.35 4.82 -7.75
N ARG A 10 -16.40 3.67 -8.45
CA ARG A 10 -15.70 2.45 -7.99
C ARG A 10 -14.19 2.68 -7.90
N LEU A 11 -13.59 3.39 -8.88
CA LEU A 11 -12.17 3.75 -8.84
C LEU A 11 -11.82 4.63 -7.63
N ARG A 12 -12.61 5.68 -7.36
CA ARG A 12 -12.42 6.55 -6.17
C ARG A 12 -12.53 5.76 -4.86
N ARG A 13 -13.48 4.82 -4.74
CA ARG A 13 -13.63 3.97 -3.56
C ARG A 13 -12.44 3.00 -3.39
N CYS A 14 -11.98 2.29 -4.43
CA CYS A 14 -10.79 1.43 -4.33
C CYS A 14 -9.52 2.28 -3.99
N ALA A 15 -9.40 3.51 -4.50
CA ALA A 15 -8.29 4.42 -4.20
C ALA A 15 -8.29 4.91 -2.74
N LEU A 16 -9.45 5.29 -2.19
CA LEU A 16 -9.59 5.69 -0.78
C LEU A 16 -9.22 4.55 0.18
N ILE A 17 -9.67 3.32 -0.12
CA ILE A 17 -9.33 2.11 0.64
C ILE A 17 -7.81 1.85 0.59
N GLY A 18 -7.19 2.02 -0.58
CA GLY A 18 -5.73 1.90 -0.75
C GLY A 18 -4.92 2.99 -0.03
N PHE A 19 -5.52 4.15 0.27
CA PHE A 19 -4.86 5.22 1.01
C PHE A 19 -4.87 4.99 2.53
N VAL A 20 -5.98 4.54 3.09
CA VAL A 20 -6.19 4.48 4.56
C VAL A 20 -5.63 3.19 5.20
N GLY A 21 -5.55 2.08 4.48
CA GLY A 21 -5.13 0.79 5.05
C GLY A 21 -3.69 0.40 4.72
N HIS A 22 -2.84 0.20 5.72
CA HIS A 22 -1.46 -0.30 5.54
C HIS A 22 -1.36 -1.81 5.22
N LEU A 23 -2.40 -2.38 4.59
CA LEU A 23 -2.61 -3.81 4.36
C LEU A 23 -2.47 -4.74 5.58
N PRO A 24 -3.58 -4.98 6.30
CA PRO A 24 -3.90 -6.30 6.79
C PRO A 24 -4.24 -7.22 5.59
N GLY A 25 -3.23 -7.91 5.04
CA GLY A 25 -3.36 -8.83 3.90
C GLY A 25 -2.99 -8.19 2.55
N VAL A 26 -3.64 -7.15 2.03
CA VAL A 26 -4.95 -7.17 1.34
C VAL A 26 -6.08 -7.85 2.10
N LYS A 27 -7.13 -7.09 2.46
CA LYS A 27 -8.37 -7.67 2.99
C LYS A 27 -8.92 -8.65 1.95
N LEU A 28 -8.83 -9.94 2.27
CA LEU A 28 -8.52 -11.01 1.32
C LEU A 28 -9.32 -10.94 0.00
N LEU A 29 -8.62 -10.65 -1.11
CA LEU A 29 -8.92 -10.97 -2.52
C LEU A 29 -10.29 -10.58 -3.16
N VAL A 30 -11.27 -10.06 -2.42
CA VAL A 30 -12.69 -10.25 -2.77
C VAL A 30 -13.45 -9.03 -3.35
N SER A 31 -12.89 -7.80 -3.39
CA SER A 31 -13.68 -6.60 -3.80
C SER A 31 -13.17 -5.77 -4.99
N CYS A 32 -11.85 -5.65 -5.19
CA CYS A 32 -11.24 -5.08 -6.41
C CYS A 32 -10.08 -6.03 -6.80
N THR A 33 -10.11 -6.71 -7.96
CA THR A 33 -9.09 -7.74 -8.27
C THR A 33 -7.75 -7.07 -8.58
N VAL A 34 -6.69 -7.53 -7.92
CA VAL A 34 -5.36 -6.91 -8.00
C VAL A 34 -4.47 -7.66 -8.98
N THR A 35 -3.79 -6.96 -9.89
CA THR A 35 -2.82 -7.60 -10.80
C THR A 35 -1.61 -8.18 -10.06
N PRO A 36 -1.00 -9.29 -10.52
CA PRO A 36 0.20 -9.87 -9.91
C PRO A 36 1.39 -8.90 -9.81
N ARG A 37 1.48 -7.92 -10.71
CA ARG A 37 2.49 -6.85 -10.67
C ARG A 37 2.33 -5.97 -9.42
N LEU A 38 1.10 -5.56 -9.10
CA LEU A 38 0.84 -4.74 -7.92
C LEU A 38 1.02 -5.53 -6.62
N ALA A 39 0.62 -6.81 -6.60
CA ALA A 39 0.86 -7.69 -5.47
C ALA A 39 2.37 -7.80 -5.12
N ARG A 40 3.24 -7.96 -6.12
CA ARG A 40 4.70 -7.96 -5.92
C ARG A 40 5.24 -6.61 -5.44
N ALA A 41 4.81 -5.51 -6.05
CA ALA A 41 5.21 -4.16 -5.64
C ALA A 41 4.84 -3.88 -4.17
N ASN A 42 3.67 -4.36 -3.74
CA ASN A 42 3.24 -4.28 -2.37
C ASN A 42 4.14 -5.06 -1.40
N VAL A 43 4.45 -6.34 -1.72
CA VAL A 43 5.34 -7.16 -0.89
C VAL A 43 6.69 -6.49 -0.72
N ALA A 44 7.24 -5.90 -1.79
CA ALA A 44 8.47 -5.12 -1.73
C ALA A 44 8.35 -3.88 -0.82
N ALA A 45 7.25 -3.12 -0.91
CA ALA A 45 7.02 -1.95 -0.05
C ALA A 45 6.92 -2.31 1.44
N VAL A 46 6.24 -3.41 1.78
CA VAL A 46 6.17 -3.93 3.15
C VAL A 46 7.55 -4.38 3.63
N ALA A 47 8.29 -5.16 2.82
CA ALA A 47 9.63 -5.62 3.17
C ALA A 47 10.62 -4.46 3.41
N LEU A 48 10.58 -3.43 2.55
CA LEU A 48 11.38 -2.21 2.72
C LEU A 48 10.99 -1.41 3.98
N THR A 49 9.70 -1.32 4.29
CA THR A 49 9.22 -0.64 5.51
C THR A 49 9.69 -1.38 6.76
N LEU A 50 9.58 -2.72 6.78
CA LEU A 50 10.09 -3.55 7.88
C LEU A 50 11.62 -3.46 8.03
N ALA A 51 12.37 -3.44 6.92
CA ALA A 51 13.81 -3.24 6.94
C ALA A 51 14.19 -1.84 7.49
N ALA A 52 13.46 -0.79 7.10
CA ALA A 52 13.65 0.56 7.62
C ALA A 52 13.30 0.66 9.11
N MET A 53 12.25 -0.02 9.57
CA MET A 53 11.89 -0.12 10.99
C MET A 53 12.98 -0.88 11.78
N LEU A 54 13.49 -1.99 11.26
CA LEU A 54 14.57 -2.75 11.90
C LEU A 54 15.86 -1.92 12.01
N TRP A 55 16.23 -1.21 10.93
CA TRP A 55 17.35 -0.28 10.93
C TRP A 55 17.13 0.88 11.92
N ALA A 56 15.93 1.47 11.95
CA ALA A 56 15.58 2.51 12.91
C ALA A 56 15.63 2.03 14.36
N PHE A 57 15.37 0.75 14.62
CA PHE A 57 15.50 0.15 15.95
C PHE A 57 16.97 -0.04 16.37
N THR A 58 17.84 -0.46 15.46
CA THR A 58 19.26 -0.75 15.78
C THR A 58 20.19 0.46 15.69
N ALA A 59 19.88 1.46 14.86
CA ALA A 59 20.71 2.65 14.65
C ALA A 59 20.28 3.88 15.48
N ALA A 60 19.13 3.83 16.17
CA ALA A 60 18.67 4.95 16.98
C ALA A 60 19.47 5.10 18.29
N PRO A 61 19.67 6.34 18.77
CA PRO A 61 20.18 6.59 20.12
C PRO A 61 19.34 5.89 21.20
N ALA A 62 19.99 5.53 22.31
CA ALA A 62 19.33 4.88 23.45
C ALA A 62 18.08 5.67 23.91
N GLY A 63 16.96 4.96 24.07
CA GLY A 63 15.66 5.55 24.41
C GLY A 63 14.88 6.17 23.24
N ALA A 64 15.51 6.45 22.09
CA ALA A 64 14.84 7.05 20.92
C ALA A 64 14.26 6.03 19.92
N ALA A 65 14.66 4.75 20.00
CA ALA A 65 14.28 3.71 19.05
C ALA A 65 12.75 3.61 18.76
N PRO A 66 11.83 3.64 19.75
CA PRO A 66 10.39 3.57 19.47
C PRO A 66 9.89 4.71 18.58
N ARG A 67 10.42 5.93 18.76
CA ARG A 67 10.06 7.10 17.95
C ARG A 67 10.57 6.96 16.52
N TRP A 68 11.80 6.50 16.33
CA TRP A 68 12.36 6.31 14.99
C TRP A 68 11.69 5.17 14.23
N VAL A 69 11.35 4.06 14.90
CA VAL A 69 10.52 2.98 14.35
C VAL A 69 9.15 3.49 13.91
N PHE A 70 8.49 4.31 14.74
CA PHE A 70 7.20 4.92 14.40
C PHE A 70 7.29 5.90 13.21
N VAL A 71 8.37 6.69 13.11
CA VAL A 71 8.62 7.57 11.96
C VAL A 71 8.87 6.76 10.68
N ALA A 72 9.66 5.69 10.74
CA ALA A 72 9.90 4.79 9.60
C ALA A 72 8.60 4.12 9.13
N TRP A 73 7.76 3.69 10.08
CA TRP A 73 6.42 3.14 9.81
C TRP A 73 5.49 4.17 9.15
N LEU A 74 5.37 5.39 9.69
CA LEU A 74 4.57 6.47 9.09
C LEU A 74 5.03 6.82 7.68
N ALA A 75 6.35 6.91 7.46
CA ALA A 75 6.93 7.23 6.16
C ALA A 75 6.63 6.14 5.12
N GLY A 76 6.85 4.87 5.48
CA GLY A 76 6.50 3.72 4.64
C GLY A 76 5.00 3.65 4.32
N HIS A 77 4.16 3.94 5.31
CA HIS A 77 2.71 4.03 5.16
C HIS A 77 2.29 5.07 4.12
N PHE A 78 2.58 6.35 4.35
CA PHE A 78 2.12 7.41 3.45
C PHE A 78 2.73 7.33 2.05
N ALA A 79 4.00 6.92 1.92
CA ALA A 79 4.65 6.74 0.62
C ALA A 79 3.96 5.64 -0.21
N TRP A 80 3.66 4.48 0.40
CA TRP A 80 2.99 3.39 -0.30
C TRP A 80 1.52 3.71 -0.60
N SER A 81 0.76 4.19 0.40
CA SER A 81 -0.64 4.58 0.27
C SER A 81 -0.87 5.60 -0.84
N THR A 82 -0.02 6.62 -0.94
CA THR A 82 -0.11 7.67 -1.99
C THR A 82 0.23 7.09 -3.36
N THR A 83 1.27 6.26 -3.46
CA THR A 83 1.68 5.60 -4.71
C THR A 83 0.57 4.70 -5.25
N LEU A 84 -0.05 3.91 -4.37
CA LEU A 84 -1.15 3.01 -4.67
C LEU A 84 -2.40 3.79 -5.16
N ALA A 85 -2.82 4.81 -4.41
CA ALA A 85 -3.96 5.64 -4.80
C ALA A 85 -3.76 6.31 -6.17
N ALA A 86 -2.58 6.90 -6.40
CA ALA A 86 -2.23 7.50 -7.69
C ALA A 86 -2.20 6.47 -8.84
N TRP A 87 -1.80 5.22 -8.58
CA TRP A 87 -1.80 4.16 -9.60
C TRP A 87 -3.22 3.70 -9.96
N ILE A 88 -4.10 3.53 -8.95
CA ILE A 88 -5.52 3.20 -9.15
C ILE A 88 -6.23 4.30 -9.95
N LEU A 89 -6.00 5.57 -9.62
CA LEU A 89 -6.60 6.72 -10.32
C LEU A 89 -6.17 6.85 -11.79
N ARG A 90 -5.00 6.30 -12.15
CA ARG A 90 -4.51 6.20 -13.55
C ARG A 90 -5.03 4.97 -14.30
N GLY A 91 -5.96 4.21 -13.72
CA GLY A 91 -6.44 2.94 -14.29
C GLY A 91 -5.44 1.79 -14.20
N GLY A 92 -4.39 1.94 -13.37
CA GLY A 92 -3.34 0.94 -13.21
C GLY A 92 -3.86 -0.33 -12.53
N GLY A 93 -3.83 -1.45 -13.26
CA GLY A 93 -3.82 -2.82 -12.75
C GLY A 93 -4.79 -3.21 -11.62
N VAL A 94 -5.97 -2.60 -11.62
CA VAL A 94 -7.17 -3.08 -10.93
C VAL A 94 -8.09 -3.69 -11.98
N LEU A 95 -8.24 -5.01 -11.96
CA LEU A 95 -9.26 -5.73 -12.72
C LEU A 95 -10.54 -5.74 -11.88
N LEU A 96 -11.50 -4.86 -12.17
CA LEU A 96 -12.80 -4.97 -11.52
C LEU A 96 -13.58 -6.16 -12.08
N ARG A 97 -14.03 -7.03 -11.17
CA ARG A 97 -15.19 -7.90 -11.41
C ARG A 97 -16.47 -7.08 -11.24
#